data_AF-A0A7K8TH72-F1
#
_entry.id   AF-A0A7K8TH72-F1
#
_cell.length_a   1.000
_cell.length_b   1.000
_cell.length_c   1.000
_cell.angle_alpha   90.00
_cell.angle_beta   90.00
_cell.angle_gamma   90.00
#
_symmetry.space_group_name_H-M   'P 1'
#
loop_
_entity.id
_entity.type
_entity.pdbx_description
1 polymer ?
#
loop_
_entity_poly.entity_id
_entity_poly.type
_entity_poly.pdbx_seq_one_letter_code
_entity_poly.pdbx_strand_id
1 'polypeptide(L)' 'ACSSLSHEVACVLSQVQTEASGPMVGKLSKSHMLTCHISGVPTSDSSYAWDWICQTPGRELQHMMLQYPFTGLQHIAS' A
#
# COMPACT_ATOMS: atom_id res chain seq x y z
N ALA A 1 -7.42 -29.27 9.80
CA ALA A 1 -7.53 -30.36 8.81
C ALA A 1 -8.47 -29.92 7.68
N CYS A 2 -7.89 -29.53 6.56
CA CYS A 2 -8.47 -29.61 5.22
C CYS A 2 -7.28 -29.86 4.30
N SER A 3 -7.33 -30.95 3.57
CA SER A 3 -6.23 -31.58 2.86
C SER A 3 -6.38 -31.38 1.35
N SER A 4 -5.35 -30.89 0.67
CA SER A 4 -4.95 -31.34 -0.67
C SER A 4 -3.65 -30.67 -1.11
N LEU A 5 -2.69 -31.51 -1.55
CA LEU A 5 -1.45 -31.14 -2.21
C LEU A 5 -1.74 -30.41 -3.52
N SER A 6 -1.08 -29.28 -3.75
CA SER A 6 -0.62 -28.86 -5.07
C SER A 6 0.58 -27.95 -4.87
N HIS A 7 1.68 -28.29 -5.56
CA HIS A 7 2.85 -27.44 -5.69
C HIS A 7 2.43 -26.04 -6.11
N GLU A 8 2.64 -25.07 -5.23
CA GLU A 8 3.36 -23.84 -5.51
C GLU A 8 3.76 -23.31 -4.14
N VAL A 9 5.05 -23.39 -3.82
CA VAL A 9 5.59 -22.51 -2.77
C VAL A 9 5.48 -21.12 -3.37
N ALA A 10 4.35 -20.45 -3.14
CA ALA A 10 4.30 -19.01 -3.23
C ALA A 10 5.32 -18.51 -2.20
N CYS A 11 6.55 -18.26 -2.65
CA CYS A 11 7.53 -17.51 -1.88
C CYS A 11 6.95 -16.11 -1.69
N VAL A 12 6.09 -15.94 -0.68
CA VAL A 12 5.78 -14.62 -0.14
C VAL A 12 7.06 -14.18 0.56
N LEU A 13 7.89 -13.46 -0.19
CA LEU A 13 9.11 -12.80 0.28
C LEU A 13 8.81 -11.54 1.12
N SER A 14 7.54 -11.28 1.45
CA SER A 14 7.14 -10.05 2.13
C SER A 14 6.85 -10.34 3.59
N GLN A 15 7.76 -9.90 4.47
CA GLN A 15 7.53 -9.83 5.92
C GLN A 15 6.44 -8.80 6.28
N VAL A 16 5.98 -8.03 5.28
CA VAL A 16 4.98 -6.95 5.38
C VAL A 16 3.76 -7.28 4.54
N GLN A 17 2.56 -7.11 5.12
CA GLN A 17 1.29 -7.18 4.40
C GLN A 17 0.62 -5.79 4.48
N THR A 18 0.33 -5.22 3.32
CA THR A 18 -0.35 -3.94 3.17
C THR A 18 -1.72 -4.13 2.54
N GLU A 19 -2.73 -3.52 3.13
CA GLU A 19 -4.10 -3.56 2.63
C GLU A 19 -4.61 -2.14 2.45
N ALA A 20 -4.95 -1.79 1.21
CA ALA A 20 -5.53 -0.50 0.86
C ALA A 20 -7.05 -0.64 0.76
N SER A 21 -7.77 0.27 1.43
CA SER A 21 -9.22 0.38 1.31
C SER A 21 -9.60 1.71 0.63
N GLY A 22 -10.63 1.68 -0.23
CA GLY A 22 -11.11 2.86 -0.96
C GLY A 22 -12.58 2.72 -1.39
N PRO A 23 -13.26 3.83 -1.73
CA PRO A 23 -14.68 3.81 -2.09
C PRO A 23 -14.92 3.16 -3.45
N MET A 24 -15.94 2.29 -3.51
CA MET A 24 -16.38 1.61 -4.74
C MET A 24 -16.85 2.63 -5.78
N VAL A 25 -16.42 2.44 -7.04
CA VAL A 25 -16.70 3.28 -8.21
C VAL A 25 -18.12 3.86 -8.19
N GLY A 26 -18.23 5.15 -7.88
CA GLY A 26 -19.52 5.83 -7.81
C GLY A 26 -19.45 7.14 -7.03
N LYS A 27 -19.15 8.24 -7.75
CA LYS A 27 -19.23 9.65 -7.32
C LYS A 27 -17.97 10.23 -6.65
N LEU A 28 -16.99 10.59 -7.48
CA LEU A 28 -15.87 11.49 -7.16
C LEU A 28 -16.36 12.95 -7.01
N SER A 29 -16.97 13.32 -5.88
CA SER A 29 -17.33 14.73 -5.61
C SER A 29 -16.91 15.25 -4.22
N LYS A 30 -16.01 14.55 -3.54
CA LYS A 30 -15.38 15.00 -2.29
C LYS A 30 -13.98 14.39 -2.23
N SER A 31 -13.01 15.13 -1.70
CA SER A 31 -11.65 14.62 -1.45
C SER A 31 -11.74 13.25 -0.77
N HIS A 32 -11.36 12.18 -1.47
CA HIS A 32 -11.46 10.83 -0.95
C HIS A 32 -10.19 10.51 -0.16
N MET A 33 -10.36 10.20 1.11
CA MET A 33 -9.28 9.78 2.00
C MET A 33 -8.98 8.30 1.76
N LEU A 34 -7.74 7.98 1.41
CA LEU A 34 -7.24 6.61 1.36
C LEU A 34 -6.65 6.25 2.73
N THR A 35 -6.87 5.02 3.18
CA THR A 35 -6.24 4.49 4.40
C THR A 35 -5.56 3.17 4.06
N CYS A 36 -4.28 3.07 4.43
CA CYS A 36 -3.45 1.88 4.27
C CYS A 36 -3.21 1.29 5.66
N HIS A 37 -3.58 0.03 5.84
CA HIS A 37 -3.24 -0.71 7.04
C HIS A 37 -1.94 -1.49 6.80
N ILE A 38 -0.96 -1.27 7.67
CA ILE A 38 0.36 -1.91 7.61
C ILE A 38 0.43 -2.91 8.75
N SER A 39 0.80 -4.14 8.43
CA SER A 39 1.01 -5.21 9.42
C SER A 39 2.36 -5.89 9.21
N GLY A 40 2.91 -6.46 10.29
CA GLY A 40 4.18 -7.20 10.28
C GLY A 40 5.43 -6.36 10.60
N VAL A 41 5.35 -5.03 10.56
CA VAL A 41 6.46 -4.12 10.91
C VAL A 41 5.97 -2.87 11.64
N PRO A 42 6.80 -2.22 12.47
CA PRO A 42 6.47 -0.94 13.07
C PRO A 42 6.35 0.15 12.00
N THR A 43 5.25 0.89 12.01
CA THR A 43 5.01 1.96 11.02
C THR A 43 6.00 3.13 11.14
N SER A 44 6.63 3.31 12.30
CA SER A 44 7.62 4.37 12.58
C SER A 44 9.07 3.93 12.40
N ASP A 45 9.32 2.72 11.89
CA ASP A 45 10.68 2.22 11.72
C ASP A 45 11.42 2.99 10.62
N SER A 46 12.62 3.46 10.97
CA SER A 46 13.54 4.19 10.10
C SER A 46 14.03 3.41 8.89
N SER A 47 13.91 2.08 8.89
CA SER A 47 14.29 1.25 7.74
C SER A 47 13.25 1.24 6.61
N TYR A 48 12.08 1.85 6.81
CA TYR A 48 11.00 1.85 5.83
C TYR A 48 10.58 3.26 5.40
N ALA A 49 10.25 3.39 4.13
CA ALA A 49 9.55 4.52 3.55
C ALA A 49 8.24 4.02 2.92
N TRP A 50 7.17 4.81 3.04
CA TRP A 50 5.87 4.46 2.47
C TRP A 50 5.60 5.29 1.23
N ASP A 51 5.54 4.61 0.09
CA ASP A 51 5.23 5.22 -1.19
C ASP A 51 3.77 4.93 -1.57
N TRP A 52 3.02 5.99 -1.85
CA TRP A 52 1.65 5.93 -2.27
C TRP A 52 1.59 6.03 -3.77
N ILE A 53 1.34 4.89 -4.42
CA ILE A 53 1.31 4.79 -5.88
C ILE A 53 -0.10 4.44 -6.32
N CYS A 54 -0.62 5.15 -7.31
CA CYS A 54 -1.88 4.81 -7.95
C CYS A 54 -1.65 4.54 -9.43
N GLN A 55 -2.38 3.55 -9.94
CA GLN A 55 -2.44 3.28 -11.37
C GLN A 55 -3.84 3.60 -11.87
N THR A 56 -3.95 4.49 -12.84
CA THR A 56 -5.19 4.58 -13.60
C THR A 56 -5.22 3.44 -14.61
N PRO A 57 -6.33 2.69 -14.77
CA PRO A 57 -6.42 1.63 -15.78
C PRO A 57 -5.97 2.14 -17.15
N GLY A 58 -4.98 1.46 -17.75
CA GLY A 58 -4.40 1.85 -19.04
C GLY A 58 -3.40 3.01 -19.00
N ARG A 59 -2.95 3.46 -17.82
CA ARG A 59 -1.88 4.45 -17.64
C ARG A 59 -0.71 3.88 -16.85
N GLU A 60 0.37 4.65 -16.85
CA GLU A 60 1.55 4.40 -16.03
C GLU A 60 1.25 4.60 -14.54
N LEU A 61 2.16 4.08 -13.70
CA LEU A 61 2.13 4.27 -12.26
C LEU A 61 2.39 5.74 -11.92
N GLN A 62 1.58 6.29 -11.02
CA GLN A 62 1.71 7.66 -10.54
C GLN A 62 2.03 7.63 -9.05
N HIS A 63 3.18 8.19 -8.68
CA HIS A 63 3.52 8.45 -7.29
C HIS A 63 2.70 9.65 -6.80
N MET A 64 2.00 9.49 -5.68
CA MET A 64 1.21 10.54 -5.05
C MET A 64 1.93 11.14 -3.84
N MET A 65 2.58 10.29 -3.04
CA MET A 65 3.25 10.73 -1.83
C MET A 65 4.32 9.73 -1.40
N LEU A 66 5.46 10.25 -0.94
CA LEU A 66 6.47 9.48 -0.23
C LEU A 66 6.54 9.97 1.23
N GLN A 67 6.35 9.06 2.17
CA GLN A 67 6.36 9.33 3.61
C GLN A 67 7.53 8.63 4.28
N TYR A 68 8.26 9.38 5.12
CA TYR A 68 9.27 8.87 6.04
C TYR A 68 8.76 9.04 7.48
N PRO A 69 8.10 8.02 8.05
CA PRO A 69 7.43 8.15 9.33
C PRO A 69 8.38 8.46 10.49
N PHE A 70 9.59 7.91 10.45
CA PHE A 70 10.59 8.11 11.49
C PHE A 70 11.00 9.58 11.63
N THR A 71 11.09 10.31 10.51
CA THR A 71 11.48 11.73 10.49
C THR A 71 10.29 12.68 10.44
N GLY A 72 9.07 12.17 10.24
CA GLY A 72 7.86 12.97 10.01
C GLY A 72 7.86 13.71 8.67
N LEU A 73 8.79 13.39 7.76
CA LEU A 73 8.85 14.02 6.44
C LEU A 73 7.84 13.40 5.49
N GLN A 74 7.24 14.25 4.66
CA GLN A 74 6.38 13.85 3.56
C GLN A 74 6.67 14.67 2.31
N HIS A 75 6.83 13.98 1.20
CA HIS A 75 6.93 14.57 -0.13
C HIS A 75 5.65 14.24 -0.88
N ILE A 76 4.82 15.26 -1.11
CA ILE A 76 3.63 15.13 -1.94
C ILE A 76 4.06 15.39 -3.38
N ALA A 77 3.76 14.45 -4.27
CA ALA A 77 4.03 14.61 -5.70
C ALA A 77 3.18 15.74 -6.28
N SER A 78 3.75 16.49 -7.22
CA SER A 78 3.10 17.65 -7.86
C SER A 78 2.05 17.26 -8.88
#